data_AF-A0A0B6ZTW2-F1
#
_entry.id   AF-A0A0B6ZTW2-F1
#
_cell.length_a   1.000
_cell.length_b   1.000
_cell.length_c   1.000
_cell.angle_alpha   90.00
_cell.angle_beta   90.00
_cell.angle_gamma   90.00
#
_symmetry.space_group_name_H-M   'P 1'
#
loop_
_entity.id
_entity.type
_entity.pdbx_description
1 polymer ?
#
loop_
_entity_poly.entity_id
_entity_poly.type
_entity_poly.pdbx_seq_one_letter_code
_entity_poly.pdbx_strand_id
1 'polypeptide(L)'
;FVETVGENCFPHAWSLAADFQFYLLSPLMMIPFYYNKVSGFLSILFFVIAQWIIAGTLSYQTNGPISLLRFSPEWLDYYYVPFYSRIAPFAIGVLTGYILYVNGGRVVMKRCTVVAGWIIATTAAGVVIFGVHGEL
;
A
#
# COMPACT_ATOMS: atom_id res chain seq x y z
N PHE A 1 -7.78 10.59 16.61
CA PHE A 1 -8.08 9.37 17.37
C PHE A 1 -7.13 8.29 16.91
N VAL A 2 -5.94 8.25 17.49
CA VAL A 2 -5.04 7.09 17.39
C VAL A 2 -5.06 6.52 18.81
N GLU A 3 -5.90 5.51 19.04
CA GLU A 3 -5.88 4.75 20.29
C GLU A 3 -4.65 3.85 20.26
N THR A 4 -3.79 4.00 21.27
CA THR A 4 -2.55 3.23 21.38
C THR A 4 -2.85 1.75 21.57
N VAL A 5 -2.06 0.85 20.97
CA VAL A 5 -2.29 -0.61 21.04
C VAL A 5 -2.38 -1.14 22.47
N GLY A 6 -1.82 -0.44 23.46
CA GLY A 6 -1.85 -0.81 24.88
C GLY A 6 -3.20 -0.62 25.59
N GLU A 7 -4.11 0.22 25.08
CA GLU A 7 -5.40 0.50 25.70
C GLU A 7 -6.58 -0.23 25.02
N ASN A 8 -6.31 -0.93 23.91
CA ASN A 8 -7.35 -1.60 23.13
C ASN A 8 -7.70 -2.98 23.72
N CYS A 9 -8.95 -3.16 24.14
CA CYS A 9 -9.47 -4.47 24.60
C CYS A 9 -9.47 -5.56 23.51
N PHE A 10 -9.43 -5.15 22.23
CA PHE A 10 -9.36 -6.07 21.09
C PHE A 10 -8.42 -5.53 20.02
N PRO A 11 -7.09 -5.70 20.19
CA PRO A 11 -6.08 -5.11 19.31
C PRO A 11 -6.01 -5.78 17.93
N HIS A 12 -6.95 -6.68 17.59
CA HIS A 12 -7.08 -7.19 16.22
C HIS A 12 -8.17 -6.45 15.42
N ALA A 13 -9.07 -5.72 16.08
CA ALA A 13 -10.16 -4.99 15.40
C ALA A 13 -9.66 -3.91 14.44
N TRP A 14 -8.45 -3.35 14.64
CA TRP A 14 -7.94 -2.32 13.73
C TRP A 14 -7.83 -2.82 12.29
N SER A 15 -7.53 -4.11 12.06
CA SER A 15 -7.50 -4.69 10.71
C SER A 15 -8.90 -4.76 10.12
N LEU A 16 -9.88 -5.20 10.91
CA LEU A 16 -11.29 -5.26 10.50
C LEU A 16 -11.83 -3.86 10.16
N ALA A 17 -11.51 -2.86 10.99
CA ALA A 17 -11.89 -1.47 10.75
C ALA A 17 -11.25 -0.90 9.47
N ALA A 18 -9.99 -1.23 9.20
CA ALA A 18 -9.30 -0.86 7.96
C ALA A 18 -9.98 -1.47 6.73
N ASP A 19 -10.41 -2.73 6.80
CA ASP A 19 -11.12 -3.40 5.70
C ASP A 19 -12.46 -2.74 5.37
N PHE A 20 -13.22 -2.30 6.39
CA PHE A 20 -14.44 -1.53 6.18
C PHE A 20 -14.17 -0.18 5.48
N GLN A 21 -13.07 0.49 5.83
CA GLN A 21 -12.67 1.74 5.18
C GLN A 21 -12.30 1.51 3.71
N PHE A 22 -11.61 0.40 3.39
CA PHE A 22 -11.32 0.02 2.00
C PHE A 22 -12.61 -0.29 1.22
N TYR A 23 -13.56 -0.97 1.85
CA TYR A 23 -14.85 -1.26 1.23
C TYR A 23 -15.60 0.03 0.86
N LEU A 24 -15.60 1.03 1.75
CA LEU A 24 -16.21 2.34 1.48
C LEU A 24 -15.45 3.14 0.41
N LEU A 25 -14.13 3.02 0.32
CA LEU A 25 -13.31 3.71 -0.68
C LEU A 25 -13.30 3.03 -2.05
N SER A 26 -13.58 1.73 -2.11
CA SER A 26 -13.68 0.95 -3.36
C SER A 26 -14.53 1.62 -4.46
N PRO A 27 -15.79 2.04 -4.22
CA PRO A 27 -16.60 2.68 -5.26
C PRO A 27 -15.97 3.98 -5.76
N LEU A 28 -15.30 4.75 -4.89
CA LEU A 28 -14.61 5.98 -5.30
C LEU A 28 -13.46 5.70 -6.28
N MET A 29 -12.80 4.56 -6.13
CA MET A 29 -11.74 4.12 -7.06
C MET A 29 -12.31 3.52 -8.35
N MET A 30 -13.43 2.79 -8.27
CA MET A 30 -14.06 2.12 -9.42
C MET A 30 -14.90 3.04 -10.31
N ILE A 31 -15.64 4.01 -9.76
CA ILE A 31 -16.53 4.90 -10.53
C ILE A 31 -15.80 5.62 -11.69
N PRO A 32 -14.58 6.17 -11.52
CA PRO A 32 -13.83 6.79 -12.60
C PRO A 32 -13.51 5.85 -13.77
N PHE A 33 -13.34 4.55 -13.53
CA PHE A 33 -13.11 3.55 -14.59
C PHE A 33 -14.32 3.35 -15.49
N TYR A 34 -15.53 3.62 -15.00
CA TYR A 34 -16.76 3.50 -15.79
C TYR A 34 -16.84 4.57 -16.89
N TYR A 35 -16.39 5.80 -16.58
CA TYR A 35 -16.42 6.90 -17.54
C TYR A 35 -15.29 6.80 -18.57
N ASN A 36 -14.04 6.66 -18.12
CA ASN A 36 -12.87 6.63 -18.99
C ASN A 36 -11.72 5.83 -18.35
N LYS A 37 -11.01 5.01 -19.15
CA LYS A 37 -9.82 4.25 -18.70
C LYS A 37 -8.74 5.15 -18.10
N VAL A 38 -8.54 6.33 -18.69
CA VAL A 38 -7.56 7.33 -18.24
C VAL A 38 -7.96 7.92 -16.89
N SER A 39 -9.26 8.19 -16.69
CA SER A 39 -9.78 8.72 -15.42
C SER A 39 -9.64 7.70 -14.29
N GLY A 40 -9.90 6.42 -14.57
CA GLY A 40 -9.62 5.33 -13.64
C GLY A 40 -8.13 5.20 -13.29
N PHE A 41 -7.23 5.28 -14.27
CA PHE A 41 -5.80 5.24 -13.98
C PHE A 41 -5.34 6.45 -13.15
N LEU A 42 -5.86 7.64 -13.43
CA LEU A 42 -5.59 8.86 -12.66
C LEU A 42 -6.08 8.75 -11.22
N SER A 43 -7.24 8.14 -10.97
CA SER A 43 -7.74 7.95 -9.61
C SER A 43 -6.82 7.02 -8.80
N ILE A 44 -6.40 5.89 -9.38
CA ILE A 44 -5.43 4.97 -8.75
C ILE A 44 -4.11 5.69 -8.46
N LEU A 45 -3.57 6.42 -9.45
CA LEU A 45 -2.31 7.14 -9.31
C LEU A 45 -2.38 8.18 -8.19
N PHE A 46 -3.51 8.91 -8.08
CA PHE A 46 -3.74 9.86 -7.00
C PHE A 46 -3.64 9.21 -5.62
N PHE A 47 -4.28 8.06 -5.40
CA PHE A 47 -4.22 7.36 -4.12
C PHE A 47 -2.82 6.83 -3.79
N VAL A 48 -2.08 6.34 -4.79
CA VAL A 48 -0.70 5.87 -4.60
C VAL A 48 0.24 7.03 -4.25
N ILE A 49 0.16 8.14 -4.98
CA ILE A 49 0.99 9.32 -4.70
C ILE A 49 0.63 9.92 -3.34
N ALA A 50 -0.65 10.01 -3.00
CA ALA A 50 -1.09 10.48 -1.69
C ALA A 50 -0.49 9.62 -0.57
N GLN A 51 -0.47 8.30 -0.73
CA GLN A 51 0.16 7.39 0.23
C GLN A 51 1.67 7.59 0.34
N TRP A 52 2.39 7.78 -0.78
CA TRP A 52 3.83 8.08 -0.75
C TRP A 52 4.13 9.41 -0.04
N ILE A 53 3.34 10.45 -0.29
CA ILE A 53 3.49 11.75 0.36
C ILE A 53 3.26 11.63 1.87
N ILE A 54 2.20 10.92 2.27
CA ILE A 54 1.90 10.70 3.69
C ILE A 54 3.04 9.92 4.34
N ALA A 55 3.46 8.80 3.74
CA ALA A 55 4.54 7.97 4.26
C ALA A 55 5.88 8.74 4.37
N GLY A 56 6.21 9.54 3.35
CA GLY A 56 7.42 10.37 3.34
C GLY A 56 7.37 11.50 4.37
N THR A 57 6.22 12.17 4.52
CA THR A 57 6.02 13.21 5.54
C THR A 57 6.12 12.63 6.94
N LEU A 58 5.52 11.46 7.15
CA LEU A 58 5.59 10.72 8.40
C LEU A 58 7.05 10.38 8.73
N SER A 59 7.77 9.79 7.76
CA SER A 59 9.21 9.49 7.86
C SER A 59 10.04 10.69 8.28
N TYR A 60 9.75 11.88 7.74
CA TYR A 60 10.48 13.09 8.06
C TYR A 60 10.19 13.60 9.49
N GLN A 61 8.94 13.51 9.94
CA GLN A 61 8.55 14.04 11.26
C GLN A 61 9.02 13.16 12.41
N THR A 62 9.03 11.84 12.24
CA THR A 62 9.29 10.92 13.34
C THR A 62 10.79 10.62 13.54
N ASN A 63 11.69 11.05 12.63
CA ASN A 63 13.14 10.70 12.62
C ASN A 63 13.41 9.20 12.92
N GLY A 64 12.40 8.36 12.67
CA GLY A 64 12.37 6.98 13.08
C GLY A 64 12.86 6.11 11.93
N PRO A 65 13.65 5.06 12.21
CA PRO A 65 14.04 4.14 11.16
C PRO A 65 12.77 3.51 10.57
N ILE A 66 12.58 3.67 9.26
CA ILE A 66 11.50 3.05 8.48
C ILE A 66 11.62 1.51 8.48
N SER A 67 12.69 0.98 9.07
CA SER A 67 13.01 -0.43 9.09
C SER A 67 12.15 -1.21 10.09
N LEU A 68 11.54 -2.28 9.58
CA LEU A 68 10.95 -3.36 10.38
C LEU A 68 11.91 -3.98 11.41
N LEU A 69 13.22 -3.73 11.31
CA LEU A 69 14.22 -4.26 12.25
C LEU A 69 14.26 -3.51 13.59
N ARG A 70 13.72 -2.29 13.68
CA ARG A 70 13.57 -1.54 14.93
C ARG A 70 12.10 -1.42 15.30
N PHE A 71 11.54 -2.51 15.83
CA PHE A 71 10.20 -2.52 16.39
C PHE A 71 10.16 -1.65 17.66
N SER A 72 9.59 -0.45 17.57
CA SER A 72 9.11 0.31 18.74
C SER A 72 7.58 0.30 18.74
N PRO A 73 6.93 0.33 19.93
CA PRO A 73 5.47 0.43 20.02
C PRO A 73 4.94 1.71 19.33
N GLU A 74 5.71 2.80 19.39
CA GLU A 74 5.41 4.06 18.70
C GLU A 74 5.42 3.90 17.17
N TRP A 75 6.33 3.11 16.61
CA TRP A 75 6.33 2.79 15.18
C TRP A 75 5.07 2.01 14.78
N LEU A 76 4.63 1.10 15.64
CA LEU A 76 3.46 0.27 15.34
C LEU A 76 2.18 1.11 15.29
N ASP A 77 1.98 1.99 16.28
CA ASP A 77 0.83 2.90 16.33
C ASP A 77 0.84 3.95 15.21
N TYR A 78 2.03 4.45 14.85
CA TYR A 78 2.16 5.58 13.94
C TYR A 78 2.34 5.18 12.47
N TYR A 79 2.97 4.05 12.16
CA TYR A 79 3.24 3.62 10.78
C TYR A 79 2.45 2.39 10.34
N TYR A 80 2.28 1.41 11.23
CA TYR A 80 1.75 0.08 10.86
C TYR A 80 0.23 -0.04 10.98
N VAL A 81 -0.33 0.44 12.08
CA VAL A 81 -1.77 0.45 12.39
C VAL A 81 -2.59 1.35 11.45
N PRO A 82 -2.10 2.51 10.99
CA PRO A 82 -2.92 3.40 10.19
C PRO A 82 -3.26 2.84 8.81
N PHE A 83 -4.53 2.97 8.48
CA PHE A 83 -5.12 2.58 7.20
C PHE A 83 -4.41 3.20 5.98
N TYR A 84 -4.01 4.48 6.08
CA TYR A 84 -3.44 5.23 4.95
C TYR A 84 -2.11 4.64 4.45
N SER A 85 -1.34 3.94 5.30
CA SER A 85 -0.11 3.27 4.88
C SER A 85 -0.36 2.12 3.89
N ARG A 86 -1.58 1.59 3.85
CA ARG A 86 -1.97 0.37 3.10
C ARG A 86 -2.87 0.65 1.90
N ILE A 87 -3.22 1.91 1.63
CA ILE A 87 -4.11 2.25 0.51
C ILE A 87 -3.45 2.05 -0.86
N ALA A 88 -2.14 2.24 -0.98
CA ALA A 88 -1.41 2.01 -2.24
C ALA A 88 -1.46 0.56 -2.73
N PRO A 89 -1.12 -0.48 -1.91
CA PRO A 89 -1.25 -1.86 -2.36
C PRO A 89 -2.71 -2.25 -2.67
N PHE A 90 -3.68 -1.70 -1.93
CA PHE A 90 -5.11 -1.88 -2.26
C PHE A 90 -5.45 -1.28 -3.64
N ALA A 91 -4.99 -0.06 -3.93
CA ALA A 91 -5.19 0.61 -5.21
C ALA A 91 -4.62 -0.18 -6.40
N ILE A 92 -3.41 -0.72 -6.24
CA ILE A 92 -2.78 -1.59 -7.25
C ILE A 92 -3.59 -2.88 -7.44
N GLY A 93 -4.15 -3.43 -6.38
CA GLY A 93 -5.07 -4.58 -6.43
C GLY A 93 -6.31 -4.29 -7.27
N VAL A 94 -6.96 -3.13 -7.06
CA VAL A 94 -8.12 -2.70 -7.86
C VAL A 94 -7.75 -2.56 -9.35
N LEU A 95 -6.61 -1.94 -9.65
CA LEU A 95 -6.10 -1.82 -11.03
C LEU A 95 -5.86 -3.20 -11.67
N THR A 96 -5.25 -4.12 -10.93
CA THR A 96 -4.98 -5.48 -11.40
C THR A 96 -6.28 -6.24 -11.65
N GLY A 97 -7.27 -6.10 -10.77
CA GLY A 97 -8.61 -6.64 -10.95
C GLY A 97 -9.31 -6.10 -12.20
N TYR A 98 -9.17 -4.80 -12.48
CA TYR A 98 -9.68 -4.19 -13.71
C TYR A 98 -9.02 -4.76 -14.97
N ILE A 99 -7.69 -4.94 -14.96
CA ILE A 99 -6.95 -5.57 -16.07
C ILE A 99 -7.43 -7.00 -16.29
N LEU A 100 -7.66 -7.75 -15.21
CA LEU A 100 -8.19 -9.11 -15.30
C LEU A 100 -9.61 -9.15 -15.89
N TYR A 101 -10.48 -8.22 -15.47
CA TYR A 101 -11.83 -8.07 -15.99
C TYR A 101 -11.85 -7.78 -17.49
N VAL A 102 -11.04 -6.80 -17.94
CA VAL A 102 -10.96 -6.43 -19.37
C VAL A 102 -10.42 -7.58 -20.23
N ASN A 103 -9.53 -8.41 -19.69
CA ASN A 103 -8.96 -9.57 -20.40
C ASN A 103 -9.81 -10.86 -20.24
N GLY A 104 -11.04 -10.78 -19.74
CA GLY A 104 -11.94 -11.94 -19.61
C GLY A 104 -11.39 -13.03 -18.69
N GLY A 105 -10.63 -12.66 -17.65
CA GLY A 105 -10.05 -13.59 -16.68
C GLY A 105 -8.79 -14.31 -17.15
N ARG A 106 -8.26 -14.02 -18.35
CA ARG A 106 -7.04 -14.65 -18.87
C ARG A 106 -6.00 -13.62 -19.27
N VAL A 107 -5.01 -13.42 -18.40
CA VAL A 107 -3.84 -12.56 -18.70
C VAL A 107 -2.69 -13.45 -19.15
N VAL A 108 -2.43 -13.50 -20.46
CA VAL A 108 -1.27 -14.21 -21.01
C VAL A 108 -0.07 -13.27 -21.01
N MET A 109 0.78 -13.40 -19.99
CA MET A 109 2.03 -12.63 -19.89
C MET A 109 3.15 -13.31 -20.67
N LYS A 110 3.95 -12.52 -21.40
CA LYS A 110 5.17 -13.02 -22.06
C LYS A 110 6.19 -13.41 -20.99
N ARG A 111 6.98 -14.47 -21.23
CA ARG A 111 8.04 -14.91 -20.32
C ARG A 111 9.01 -13.79 -19.93
N CYS A 112 9.35 -12.89 -20.86
CA CYS A 112 10.19 -11.73 -20.57
C CYS A 112 9.58 -10.79 -19.52
N THR A 113 8.27 -10.54 -19.58
CA THR A 113 7.57 -9.69 -18.60
C THR A 113 7.56 -10.34 -17.22
N VAL A 114 7.35 -11.65 -17.15
CA VAL A 114 7.39 -12.39 -15.88
C VAL A 114 8.77 -12.35 -15.27
N VAL A 115 9.82 -12.64 -16.05
CA VAL A 115 11.21 -12.60 -15.57
C VAL A 115 11.60 -11.19 -15.11
N ALA A 116 11.26 -10.16 -15.90
CA ALA A 116 11.49 -8.76 -15.51
C ALA A 116 10.79 -8.42 -14.19
N GLY A 117 9.53 -8.85 -14.02
CA GLY A 117 8.77 -8.66 -12.78
C GLY A 117 9.44 -9.31 -11.57
N TRP A 118 9.94 -10.54 -11.72
CA TRP A 118 10.69 -11.22 -10.66
C TRP A 118 12.00 -10.52 -10.31
N ILE A 119 12.76 -10.06 -11.31
CA ILE A 119 14.01 -9.32 -11.08
C ILE A 119 13.71 -8.02 -10.33
N ILE A 120 12.69 -7.27 -10.75
CA ILE A 120 12.30 -6.01 -10.08
C ILE A 120 11.87 -6.28 -8.64
N ALA A 121 11.05 -7.31 -8.40
CA ALA A 121 10.56 -7.65 -7.07
C ALA A 121 11.69 -8.06 -6.12
N THR A 122 12.59 -8.95 -6.56
CA THR A 122 13.74 -9.38 -5.76
C THR A 122 14.73 -8.24 -5.50
N THR A 123 14.96 -7.38 -6.50
CA THR A 123 15.81 -6.19 -6.34
C THR A 123 15.19 -5.21 -5.33
N ALA A 124 13.89 -4.91 -5.44
CA ALA A 124 13.21 -4.03 -4.51
C ALA A 124 13.23 -4.57 -3.07
N ALA A 125 13.00 -5.87 -2.89
CA ALA A 125 13.13 -6.53 -1.58
C ALA A 125 14.55 -6.41 -1.03
N GLY A 126 15.57 -6.61 -1.86
CA GLY A 126 16.96 -6.41 -1.49
C GLY A 126 17.26 -4.98 -1.06
N VAL A 127 16.79 -3.98 -1.80
CA VAL A 127 16.96 -2.56 -1.45
C VAL A 127 16.30 -2.22 -0.11
N VAL A 128 15.11 -2.74 0.18
CA VAL A 128 14.44 -2.47 1.46
C VAL A 128 15.20 -3.11 2.63
N ILE A 129 15.72 -4.32 2.47
CA ILE A 129 16.43 -5.04 3.54
C ILE A 129 17.83 -4.46 3.77
N PHE A 130 18.60 -4.26 2.70
CA PHE A 130 20.01 -3.83 2.78
C PHE A 130 20.19 -2.32 2.71
N GLY A 131 19.26 -1.55 2.14
CA GLY A 131 19.36 -0.10 2.02
C GLY A 131 19.40 0.61 3.37
N VAL A 132 18.83 0.00 4.41
CA VAL A 132 18.89 0.51 5.80
C VAL A 132 20.27 0.35 6.43
N HIS A 133 21.13 -0.54 5.93
CA HIS A 133 22.47 -0.75 6.52
C HIS A 133 23.46 0.39 6.27
N GLY A 134 23.08 1.44 5.51
CA GLY A 134 23.91 2.62 5.28
C GLY A 134 23.91 3.64 6.42
N GLU A 135 23.09 3.46 7.46
CA GLU A 135 22.97 4.39 8.61
C GLU A 135 23.38 3.77 9.96
N LEU A 136 24.23 2.73 9.94
CA LEU A 136 24.88 2.17 11.15
C LEU A 136 26.31 2.68 11.30
#